data_AF-A0A024Q8Z2-F1
#
_entry.id   AF-A0A024Q8Z2-F1
#
_cell.length_a   1.000
_cell.length_b   1.000
_cell.length_c   1.000
_cell.angle_alpha   90.00
_cell.angle_beta   90.00
_cell.angle_gamma   90.00
#
_symmetry.space_group_name_H-M   'P 1'
#
loop_
_entity.id
_entity.type
_entity.pdbx_description
1 polymer ?
#
loop_
_entity_poly.entity_id
_entity_poly.type
_entity_poly.pdbx_seq_one_letter_code
_entity_poly.pdbx_strand_id
1 'polypeptide(L)' 'MVKHLLIEALGWILTAIGAYYIYEDSKLMLPYISLGIGIVLILFNFPKSFRKQS' A
#
# COMPACT_ATOMS: atom_id res chain seq x y z
N MET A 1 -5.71 -12.88 12.34
CA MET A 1 -6.49 -12.55 11.12
C MET A 1 -6.88 -11.08 11.05
N VAL A 2 -7.73 -10.55 11.94
CA VAL A 2 -8.25 -9.17 11.85
C VAL A 2 -7.16 -8.09 11.85
N LYS A 3 -6.09 -8.26 12.64
CA LYS A 3 -4.96 -7.32 12.66
C LYS A 3 -4.23 -7.20 11.31
N HIS A 4 -4.10 -8.31 10.57
CA HIS A 4 -3.49 -8.30 9.23
C HIS A 4 -4.39 -7.59 8.22
N LEU A 5 -5.70 -7.87 8.26
CA LEU A 5 -6.69 -7.22 7.40
C LEU A 5 -6.74 -5.69 7.62
N LEU A 6 -6.61 -5.24 8.88
CA LEU A 6 -6.55 -3.81 9.20
C LEU A 6 -5.29 -3.15 8.63
N ILE A 7 -4.13 -3.82 8.69
CA ILE A 7 -2.88 -3.29 8.15
C ILE A 7 -2.88 -3.30 6.62
N GLU A 8 -3.45 -4.34 5.99
CA GLU A 8 -3.67 -4.35 4.54
C GLU A 8 -4.60 -3.21 4.11
N ALA A 9 -5.73 -3.02 4.79
CA ALA A 9 -6.65 -1.92 4.50
C ALA A 9 -5.96 -0.55 4.63
N LEU A 10 -5.15 -0.36 5.68
CA LEU A 10 -4.34 0.85 5.86
C LEU A 10 -3.32 1.04 4.73
N GLY A 11 -2.64 -0.03 4.31
CA GLY A 11 -1.72 -0.02 3.17
C GLY A 11 -2.41 0.41 1.88
N TRP A 12 -3.57 -0.17 1.58
CA TRP A 12 -4.37 0.18 0.41
C TRP A 12 -4.87 1.63 0.44
N ILE A 13 -5.29 2.12 1.61
CA ILE A 13 -5.70 3.53 1.78
C ILE A 13 -4.51 4.46 1.52
N LEU A 14 -3.34 4.18 2.08
CA LEU A 14 -2.13 4.98 1.83
C LEU A 14 -1.74 4.98 0.35
N THR A 15 -1.78 3.82 -0.30
CA THR A 15 -1.49 3.71 -1.73
C THR A 15 -2.51 4.48 -2.57
N ALA A 16 -3.79 4.41 -2.25
CA ALA A 16 -4.83 5.16 -2.95
C ALA A 16 -4.64 6.68 -2.82
N ILE A 17 -4.35 7.15 -1.60
CA ILE A 17 -4.07 8.57 -1.34
C ILE A 17 -2.81 9.03 -2.09
N GLY A 18 -1.72 8.26 -2.00
CA GLY A 18 -0.48 8.56 -2.72
C GLY A 18 -0.70 8.62 -4.23
N ALA A 19 -1.43 7.66 -4.79
CA ALA A 19 -1.74 7.61 -6.22
C ALA A 19 -2.61 8.80 -6.66
N TYR A 20 -3.61 9.17 -5.86
CA TYR A 20 -4.46 10.32 -6.13
C TYR A 20 -3.67 11.62 -6.21
N TYR A 21 -2.79 11.88 -5.23
CA TYR A 21 -1.97 13.10 -5.23
C TYR A 21 -0.91 13.11 -6.33
N ILE A 22 -0.36 11.95 -6.73
CA ILE A 22 0.52 11.86 -7.91
C ILE A 22 -0.25 12.19 -9.18
N TYR A 23 -1.50 11.75 -9.28
CA TYR A 23 -2.36 12.02 -10.43
C TYR A 23 -2.74 13.51 -10.52
N GLU A 24 -3.04 14.16 -9.39
CA GLU A 24 -3.33 15.61 -9.36
C GLU A 24 -2.08 16.46 -9.59
N ASP A 25 -0.97 16.17 -8.90
CA ASP A 25 0.27 16.94 -9.00
C ASP A 25 1.51 16.04 -8.90
N SER A 26 1.99 15.63 -10.07
CA SER A 26 3.16 14.77 -10.26
C SER A 26 4.50 15.46 -9.94
N LYS A 27 4.51 16.76 -9.62
CA LYS A 27 5.75 17.46 -9.22
C LYS A 27 6.04 17.30 -7.73
N LEU A 28 5.04 16.91 -6.94
CA LEU A 28 5.20 16.71 -5.51
C LEU A 28 5.91 15.38 -5.26
N MET A 29 7.05 15.44 -4.56
CA MET A 29 7.85 14.25 -4.23
C MET A 29 7.27 13.45 -3.05
N LEU A 30 6.54 14.12 -2.16
CA LEU A 30 5.89 13.56 -0.97
C LEU A 30 4.88 12.42 -1.29
N PRO A 31 3.97 12.58 -2.28
CA PRO A 31 3.06 11.52 -2.72
C PRO A 31 3.75 10.23 -3.15
N TYR A 32 4.90 10.31 -3.83
CA TYR A 32 5.68 9.12 -4.23
C TYR A 32 6.25 8.36 -3.03
N ILE A 33 6.71 9.08 -2.01
CA ILE A 33 7.18 8.47 -0.75
C ILE A 33 6.01 7.76 -0.05
N SER A 34 4.85 8.42 0.03
CA SER A 34 3.62 7.84 0.61
C SER A 34 3.17 6.58 -0.14
N LEU A 35 3.16 6.65 -1.48
CA LEU A 35 2.82 5.51 -2.35
C LEU A 35 3.77 4.33 -2.13
N GLY A 36 5.08 4.60 -2.08
CA GLY A 36 6.10 3.58 -1.84
C GLY A 36 5.91 2.88 -0.50
N ILE A 37 5.65 3.64 0.57
CA ILE A 37 5.41 3.08 1.91
C ILE A 37 4.14 2.21 1.92
N GLY A 38 3.06 2.66 1.29
CA GLY A 38 1.80 1.89 1.17
C GLY A 38 2.00 0.56 0.45
N ILE A 39 2.72 0.58 -0.69
CA ILE A 39 3.03 -0.64 -1.46
C ILE A 39 3.89 -1.62 -0.65
N VAL A 40 4.92 -1.12 0.04
CA VAL A 40 5.79 -1.96 0.89
C VAL A 40 4.97 -2.58 2.02
N LEU A 41 4.10 -1.81 2.69
CA LEU A 41 3.21 -2.31 3.73
C LEU A 41 2.31 -3.44 3.24
N ILE A 42 1.73 -3.28 2.05
CA ILE A 42 0.91 -4.32 1.41
C ILE A 42 1.78 -5.55 1.13
N LEU A 43 2.94 -5.40 0.47
CA LEU A 43 3.81 -6.53 0.12
C LEU A 43 4.31 -7.34 1.33
N PHE A 44 4.61 -6.68 2.44
CA PHE A 44 5.07 -7.35 3.67
C PHE A 44 3.94 -7.98 4.48
N ASN A 45 2.74 -7.39 4.45
CA ASN A 45 1.57 -7.94 5.15
C ASN A 45 0.72 -8.87 4.29
N PHE A 46 0.97 -8.94 2.98
CA PHE A 46 0.23 -9.83 2.09
C PHE A 46 0.43 -11.27 2.59
N PRO A 47 -0.66 -11.99 2.91
CA PRO A 47 -0.54 -13.30 3.52
C PRO A 47 0.23 -14.24 2.58
N LYS A 48 1.44 -14.66 3.01
CA LYS A 48 2.23 -15.72 2.36
C LYS A 48 1.44 -17.03 2.17
N SER A 49 0.28 -17.17 2.81
CA SER A 49 -0.66 -18.28 2.62
C SER A 49 -1.19 -18.41 1.19
N PHE A 50 -1.21 -17.32 0.40
CA PHE A 50 -1.50 -17.40 -1.04
C PHE A 50 -0.26 -17.76 -1.89
N ARG A 51 0.94 -17.78 -1.29
CA ARG A 51 2.20 -18.07 -1.97
C ARG A 51 2.56 -19.57 -1.96
N LYS A 52 1.75 -20.42 -1.32
CA LYS A 52 1.94 -21.87 -1.18
C LYS A 52 0.69 -22.65 -1.60
N GLN A 53 0.21 -22.39 -2.80
CA GLN A 53 -0.59 -23.34 -3.58
C GLN A 53 -0.15 -23.22 -5.05
N SER A 54 1.11 -23.58 -5.30
CA SER A 54 1.60 -23.95 -6.62
C SER A 54 2.65 -25.03 -6.46
#